data_AF-A0A528D604-F1
#
_entry.id   AF-A0A528D604-F1
#
_cell.length_a   1.000
_cell.length_b   1.000
_cell.length_c   1.000
_cell.angle_alpha   90.00
_cell.angle_beta   90.00
_cell.angle_gamma   90.00
#
_symmetry.space_group_name_H-M   'P 1'
#
loop_
_entity.id
_entity.type
_entity.pdbx_description
1 polymer ?
#
loop_
_entity_poly.entity_id
_entity_poly.type
_entity_poly.pdbx_seq_one_letter_code
_entity_poly.pdbx_strand_id
1 'polypeptide(L)'
;VVLIAFAVSGGLSAFGGVLLAGYASKAAQSMGDAYLLPSIAAVVLGGTSILGGRGSYLGTVAGVILITLLQSILSVMQMPEAGRQIIYGVVIVAMLLLYGRAPASR
;
A
#
# COMPACT_ATOMS: atom_id res chain seq x y z
N VAL A 1 -4.61 16.38 -17.65
CA VAL A 1 -3.80 15.95 -16.49
C VAL A 1 -4.27 14.62 -15.93
N VAL A 2 -5.56 14.45 -15.61
CA VAL A 2 -6.11 13.18 -15.07
C VAL A 2 -5.83 11.98 -15.98
N LEU A 3 -6.10 12.11 -17.29
CA LEU A 3 -5.81 11.05 -18.28
C LEU A 3 -4.34 10.59 -18.29
N ILE A 4 -3.40 11.54 -18.21
CA ILE A 4 -1.96 11.24 -18.18
C ILE A 4 -1.58 10.55 -16.86
N ALA A 5 -2.13 11.01 -15.72
CA ALA A 5 -1.88 10.39 -14.42
C ALA A 5 -2.37 8.94 -14.37
N PHE A 6 -3.58 8.66 -14.87
CA PHE A 6 -4.11 7.30 -14.95
C PHE A 6 -3.33 6.44 -15.95
N ALA A 7 -2.94 6.97 -17.10
CA ALA A 7 -2.12 6.25 -18.08
C ALA A 7 -0.74 5.88 -17.51
N VAL A 8 -0.07 6.79 -16.82
CA VAL A 8 1.22 6.55 -16.17
C VAL A 8 1.08 5.54 -15.03
N SER A 9 0.07 5.68 -14.18
CA SER A 9 -0.20 4.73 -13.09
C SER A 9 -0.49 3.32 -13.60
N GLY A 10 -1.32 3.19 -14.64
CA GLY A 10 -1.60 1.90 -15.28
C GLY A 10 -0.36 1.28 -15.93
N GLY A 11 0.47 2.10 -16.59
CA GLY A 11 1.73 1.65 -17.17
C GLY A 11 2.73 1.13 -16.13
N LEU A 12 2.89 1.84 -15.02
CA LEU A 12 3.73 1.42 -13.88
C LEU A 12 3.22 0.10 -13.26
N SER A 13 1.90 -0.05 -13.12
CA SER A 13 1.29 -1.28 -12.61
C SER A 13 1.51 -2.48 -13.54
N ALA A 14 1.36 -2.28 -14.86
CA ALA A 14 1.62 -3.33 -15.85
C ALA A 14 3.09 -3.75 -15.83
N PHE A 15 4.02 -2.80 -15.75
CA PHE A 15 5.45 -3.06 -15.67
C PHE A 15 5.81 -3.86 -14.40
N GLY A 16 5.27 -3.47 -13.24
CA GLY A 16 5.43 -4.22 -12.00
C GLY A 16 4.88 -5.65 -12.08
N GLY A 17 3.72 -5.84 -12.72
CA GLY A 17 3.12 -7.16 -12.94
C GLY A 17 4.00 -8.09 -13.79
N VAL A 18 4.61 -7.57 -14.86
CA VAL A 18 5.53 -8.34 -15.72
C VAL A 18 6.77 -8.78 -14.94
N LEU A 19 7.35 -7.89 -14.13
CA LEU A 19 8.50 -8.20 -13.27
C LEU A 19 8.15 -9.29 -12.24
N LEU A 20 6.97 -9.18 -11.61
CA LEU A 20 6.51 -10.15 -10.61
C LEU A 20 6.25 -11.52 -11.24
N ALA A 21 5.66 -11.57 -12.45
CA ALA A 21 5.45 -12.80 -13.20
C ALA A 21 6.77 -13.50 -13.57
N GLY A 22 7.79 -12.72 -13.95
CA GLY A 22 9.14 -13.23 -14.19
C GLY A 22 9.83 -13.75 -12.93
N TYR A 23 9.61 -13.10 -11.78
CA TYR A 23 10.18 -13.50 -10.50
C TYR A 23 9.56 -14.79 -9.94
N ALA A 24 8.22 -14.91 -10.00
CA ALA A 24 7.50 -16.04 -9.44
C ALA A 24 7.53 -17.29 -10.33
N SER A 25 7.96 -17.17 -11.60
CA SER A 25 7.96 -18.24 -12.62
C SER A 25 6.60 -18.97 -12.77
N LYS A 26 5.54 -18.35 -12.24
CA LYS A 26 4.16 -18.82 -12.20
C LYS A 26 3.25 -17.61 -12.39
N ALA A 27 2.46 -17.64 -13.45
CA ALA A 27 1.44 -16.63 -13.70
C ALA A 27 0.15 -17.02 -12.98
N ALA A 28 0.09 -16.76 -11.67
CA ALA A 28 -1.16 -16.87 -10.92
C ALA A 28 -1.80 -15.48 -10.80
N GLN A 29 -3.09 -15.37 -11.16
CA GLN A 29 -3.87 -14.12 -11.09
C GLN A 29 -3.79 -13.46 -9.70
N SER A 30 -3.73 -14.26 -8.64
CA SER A 30 -3.73 -13.78 -7.25
C SER A 30 -2.38 -13.25 -6.75
N MET A 31 -1.32 -13.31 -7.58
CA MET A 31 0.01 -12.80 -7.18
C MET A 31 0.00 -11.30 -6.86
N GLY A 32 -0.92 -10.53 -7.47
CA GLY A 32 -1.08 -9.10 -7.17
C GLY A 32 -1.83 -8.81 -5.88
N ASP A 33 -2.67 -9.73 -5.39
CA ASP A 33 -3.59 -9.48 -4.27
C ASP A 33 -2.83 -9.18 -2.97
N ALA A 34 -1.70 -9.85 -2.76
CA ALA A 34 -0.84 -9.67 -1.59
C ALA A 34 -0.22 -8.26 -1.50
N TYR A 35 -0.14 -7.53 -2.62
CA TYR A 35 0.46 -6.19 -2.68
C TYR A 35 -0.58 -5.07 -2.56
N LEU A 36 -1.87 -5.35 -2.82
CA LEU A 36 -2.93 -4.33 -2.81
C LEU A 36 -3.08 -3.65 -1.44
N LEU A 37 -3.27 -4.46 -0.38
CA LEU A 37 -3.45 -3.95 0.99
C LEU A 37 -2.23 -3.18 1.52
N PRO A 38 -0.99 -3.69 1.44
CA PRO A 38 0.17 -2.96 1.94
C PRO A 38 0.44 -1.68 1.14
N SER A 39 0.17 -1.65 -0.18
CA SER A 39 0.29 -0.41 -0.96
C SER A 39 -0.66 0.68 -0.48
N ILE A 40 -1.92 0.35 -0.19
CA ILE A 40 -2.88 1.32 0.36
C ILE A 40 -2.47 1.72 1.79
N ALA A 41 -2.07 0.76 2.63
CA ALA A 41 -1.64 1.04 4.01
C ALA A 41 -0.43 1.99 4.05
N ALA A 42 0.54 1.83 3.17
CA ALA A 42 1.74 2.67 3.10
C ALA A 42 1.42 4.13 2.76
N VAL A 43 0.51 4.33 1.81
CA VAL A 43 0.11 5.65 1.31
C VAL A 43 -0.73 6.41 2.36
N VAL A 44 -1.60 5.69 3.09
CA VAL A 44 -2.40 6.24 4.19
C VAL A 44 -1.54 6.56 5.41
N LEU A 45 -0.65 5.65 5.81
CA LEU A 45 0.34 5.89 6.87
C LEU A 45 1.22 7.09 6.55
N GLY A 46 1.62 7.26 5.29
CA GLY A 46 2.38 8.42 4.82
C GLY A 46 1.63 9.76 4.87
N GLY A 47 0.35 9.76 5.25
CA GLY A 47 -0.44 10.98 5.46
C GLY A 47 -1.04 11.56 4.18
N THR A 48 -1.18 10.77 3.12
CA THR A 48 -1.92 11.20 1.93
C THR A 48 -3.42 10.98 2.09
N SER A 49 -4.22 11.95 1.64
CA SER A 49 -5.67 11.89 1.72
C SER A 49 -6.24 10.74 0.87
N ILE A 50 -7.04 9.87 1.50
CA ILE A 50 -7.78 8.79 0.80
C ILE A 50 -8.78 9.37 -0.19
N LEU A 51 -9.40 10.50 0.13
CA LEU A 51 -10.36 11.19 -0.74
C LEU A 51 -9.67 12.00 -1.86
N GLY A 52 -8.33 11.99 -1.91
CA GLY A 52 -7.55 12.75 -2.87
C GLY A 52 -7.49 14.25 -2.55
N GLY A 53 -6.78 14.99 -3.40
CA GLY A 53 -6.68 16.45 -3.34
C GLY A 53 -5.53 17.02 -2.49
N ARG A 54 -5.05 16.30 -1.45
CA ARG A 54 -3.90 16.73 -0.63
C ARG A 54 -3.08 15.55 -0.12
N GLY A 55 -1.75 15.64 -0.27
CA GLY A 55 -0.79 14.66 0.21
C GLY A 55 0.64 15.07 -0.13
N SER A 56 1.61 14.69 0.70
CA SER A 56 3.03 14.97 0.48
C SER A 56 3.77 13.75 -0.04
N TYR A 57 4.48 13.90 -1.16
CA TYR A 57 5.33 12.84 -1.73
C TYR A 57 6.35 12.29 -0.71
N LEU A 58 6.99 13.17 0.08
CA LEU A 58 7.95 12.74 1.10
C LEU A 58 7.29 11.91 2.22
N GLY A 59 6.05 12.22 2.58
CA GLY A 59 5.30 11.46 3.58
C GLY A 59 5.00 10.05 3.10
N THR A 60 4.59 9.90 1.83
CA THR A 60 4.36 8.60 1.20
C THR A 60 5.63 7.75 1.16
N VAL A 61 6.78 8.33 0.82
CA VAL A 61 8.06 7.60 0.80
C VAL A 61 8.41 7.04 2.18
N ALA A 62 8.27 7.86 3.22
CA ALA A 62 8.47 7.41 4.60
C ALA A 62 7.47 6.30 5.00
N GLY A 63 6.21 6.43 4.57
CA GLY A 63 5.17 5.43 4.82
C GLY A 63 5.44 4.08 4.13
N VAL A 64 5.90 4.12 2.87
CA VAL A 64 6.31 2.92 2.12
C VAL A 64 7.47 2.22 2.83
N ILE A 65 8.50 2.96 3.24
CA ILE A 65 9.64 2.40 3.96
C ILE A 65 9.17 1.70 5.24
N LEU A 66 8.30 2.33 6.04
CA LEU A 66 7.81 1.73 7.28
C LEU A 66 7.01 0.43 7.02
N ILE A 67 6.10 0.43 6.03
CA ILE A 67 5.33 -0.77 5.69
C ILE A 67 6.22 -1.88 5.15
N THR A 68 7.23 -1.56 4.34
CA THR A 68 8.20 -2.56 3.83
C THR A 68 9.03 -3.17 4.96
N LEU A 69 9.45 -2.37 5.96
CA LEU A 69 10.09 -2.90 7.16
C LEU A 69 9.14 -3.79 7.96
N LEU A 70 7.89 -3.37 8.16
CA LEU A 70 6.88 -4.16 8.84
C LEU A 70 6.63 -5.49 8.12
N GLN A 71 6.52 -5.47 6.79
CA GLN A 71 6.40 -6.67 5.97
C GLN A 71 7.61 -7.59 6.15
N SER A 72 8.82 -7.04 6.18
CA SER A 72 10.05 -7.82 6.39
C SER A 72 10.05 -8.49 7.77
N ILE A 73 9.66 -7.76 8.82
CA ILE A 73 9.57 -8.30 10.20
C ILE A 73 8.50 -9.41 10.28
N LEU A 74 7.31 -9.17 9.73
CA LEU A 74 6.23 -10.17 9.73
C LEU A 74 6.57 -11.40 8.90
N SER A 75 7.35 -11.24 7.83
CA SER A 75 7.83 -12.36 7.01
C SER A 75 8.90 -13.17 7.75
N VAL A 76 9.77 -12.53 8.54
CA VAL A 76 10.75 -13.21 9.40
C VAL A 76 10.06 -13.99 10.52
N MET A 77 8.95 -13.51 11.06
CA MET A 77 8.14 -14.24 12.05
C MET A 77 7.32 -15.41 11.46
N GLN A 78 7.53 -15.76 10.19
CA GLN A 78 6.81 -16.82 9.47
C GLN A 78 5.28 -16.76 9.61
N MET A 79 4.71 -15.54 9.66
CA MET A 79 3.25 -15.41 9.74
C MET A 79 2.58 -15.88 8.45
N PRO A 80 1.46 -16.63 8.54
CA PRO A 80 0.66 -16.99 7.39
C PRO A 80 0.11 -15.75 6.68
N GLU A 81 0.04 -15.81 5.34
CA GLU A 81 -0.47 -14.73 4.45
C GLU A 81 -1.82 -14.16 4.93
N ALA A 82 -2.74 -15.04 5.35
CA ALA A 82 -4.04 -14.63 5.90
C ALA A 82 -3.92 -13.73 7.13
N GLY A 83 -2.97 -14.03 8.03
CA GLY A 83 -2.71 -13.22 9.22
C GLY A 83 -2.11 -11.86 8.88
N ARG A 84 -1.24 -11.81 7.86
CA ARG A 84 -0.65 -10.56 7.37
C ARG A 84 -1.72 -9.64 6.76
N GLN A 85 -2.65 -10.21 6.00
CA GLN A 85 -3.77 -9.48 5.39
C GLN A 85 -4.72 -8.88 6.45
N ILE A 86 -5.02 -9.64 7.52
CA ILE A 86 -5.80 -9.13 8.66
C ILE A 86 -5.07 -7.97 9.34
N ILE A 87 -3.77 -8.09 9.59
CA ILE A 87 -2.97 -7.02 10.21
C ILE A 87 -3.01 -5.76 9.34
N TYR A 88 -2.80 -5.87 8.03
CA TYR A 88 -2.89 -4.69 7.14
C TYR A 88 -4.27 -4.05 7.18
N GLY A 89 -5.35 -4.84 7.21
CA GLY A 89 -6.71 -4.32 7.37
C GLY A 89 -6.91 -3.58 8.69
N VAL A 90 -6.44 -4.15 9.80
CA VAL A 90 -6.51 -3.52 11.13
C VAL A 90 -5.70 -2.22 11.16
N VAL A 91 -4.50 -2.20 10.56
CA VAL A 91 -3.65 -1.01 10.48
C VAL A 91 -4.37 0.11 9.70
N ILE A 92 -5.00 -0.21 8.57
CA ILE A 92 -5.76 0.77 7.78
C ILE A 92 -6.94 1.33 8.59
N VAL A 93 -7.74 0.47 9.22
CA VAL A 93 -8.92 0.88 10.02
C VAL A 93 -8.48 1.70 11.24
N ALA A 94 -7.43 1.28 11.94
CA ALA A 94 -6.88 2.01 13.07
C ALA A 94 -6.40 3.41 12.67
N MET A 95 -5.68 3.51 11.54
CA MET A 95 -5.26 4.82 11.01
C MET A 95 -6.45 5.69 10.62
N LEU A 96 -7.46 5.12 9.95
CA LEU A 96 -8.69 5.83 9.60
C LEU A 96 -9.44 6.36 10.82
N LEU A 97 -9.51 5.57 11.90
CA LEU A 97 -10.14 5.98 13.14
C LEU A 97 -9.34 7.07 13.86
N LEU A 98 -8.01 6.93 13.92
CA LEU A 98 -7.13 7.95 14.51
C LEU A 98 -7.17 9.25 13.72
N TYR A 99 -7.15 9.19 12.38
CA TYR A 99 -7.18 10.35 11.50
C TYR A 99 -8.60 10.97 11.42
N GLY A 100 -9.64 10.15 11.47
CA GLY A 100 -11.03 10.59 11.58
C GLY A 100 -11.37 11.19 12.94
N ARG A 101 -10.58 10.89 13.98
CA ARG A 101 -10.66 11.55 15.30
C ARG A 101 -9.66 12.68 15.49
N ALA A 102 -8.64 12.82 14.64
CA ALA A 102 -7.83 14.02 14.64
C ALA A 102 -8.78 15.17 14.28
N PRO A 103 -9.05 16.10 15.21
CA PRO A 103 -9.97 17.18 14.94
C PRO A 103 -9.46 17.91 13.71
N ALA A 104 -10.36 18.15 12.77
CA ALA A 104 -10.21 19.14 11.74
C ALA A 104 -9.92 20.49 12.41
N SER A 105 -8.67 20.73 12.83
CA SER A 105 -8.27 21.99 13.41
C SER A 105 -7.77 22.89 12.28
N ARG A 106 -8.76 23.51 11.63
CA ARG A 106 -8.71 24.68 10.72
C ARG A 106 -7.96 24.53 9.40
#